data_AF-A0A3N5NQ40-F1
#
_entry.id   AF-A0A3N5NQ40-F1
#
_cell.length_a   1.000
_cell.length_b   1.000
_cell.length_c   1.000
_cell.angle_alpha   90.00
_cell.angle_beta   90.00
_cell.angle_gamma   90.00
#
_symmetry.space_group_name_H-M   'P 1'
#
loop_
_entity.id
_entity.type
_entity.pdbx_description
1 polymer ?
#
loop_
_entity_poly.entity_id
_entity_poly.type
_entity_poly.pdbx_seq_one_letter_code
_entity_poly.pdbx_strand_id
1 'polypeptide(L)'
;MTEVAVELQRHQPIRVVRITFGFLTFDGDGYFDASAFDHHQRARAELGLASPLTEPGGGATVVDAANRFVAQGGLWAPSRTLQRRIDAAALGQLKCTQLSLS
;
A
#
# COMPACT_ATOMS: atom_id res chain seq x y z
N MET A 1 1.18 8.02 -2.81
CA MET A 1 0.97 7.88 -1.35
C MET A 1 1.52 6.53 -0.89
N THR A 2 2.08 6.40 0.30
CA THR A 2 2.58 5.11 0.82
C THR A 2 1.87 4.77 2.11
N GLU A 3 1.41 3.52 2.23
CA GLU A 3 0.78 2.99 3.43
C GLU A 3 1.61 1.79 3.92
N VAL A 4 2.02 1.84 5.18
CA VAL A 4 2.86 0.83 5.80
C VAL A 4 2.16 0.27 7.03
N ALA A 5 1.97 -1.04 7.07
CA ALA A 5 1.53 -1.74 8.28
C ALA A 5 2.76 -2.29 9.01
N VAL A 6 2.82 -2.07 10.32
CA VAL A 6 3.90 -2.51 11.19
C VAL A 6 3.37 -3.41 12.29
N GLU A 7 4.17 -4.39 12.68
CA GLU A 7 3.97 -5.19 13.87
C GLU A 7 4.47 -4.40 15.08
N LEU A 8 3.64 -4.34 16.13
CA LEU A 8 3.97 -3.65 17.37
C LEU A 8 4.25 -4.66 18.49
N GLN A 9 5.31 -4.42 19.25
CA GLN A 9 5.56 -5.09 20.52
C GLN A 9 5.75 -4.03 21.60
N ARG A 10 4.91 -4.07 22.65
CA ARG A 10 4.92 -3.07 23.73
C ARG A 10 4.87 -1.62 23.19
N HIS A 11 3.98 -1.38 22.23
CA HIS A 11 3.81 -0.09 21.53
C HIS A 11 4.99 0.38 20.69
N GLN A 12 6.01 -0.45 20.47
CA GLN A 12 7.14 -0.13 19.59
C GLN A 12 7.03 -0.90 18.26
N PRO A 13 7.22 -0.24 17.11
CA PRO A 13 7.25 -0.92 15.82
C PRO A 13 8.50 -1.76 15.69
N ILE A 14 8.34 -3.08 15.52
CA ILE A 14 9.47 -4.03 15.44
C ILE A 14 9.72 -4.54 14.03
N ARG A 15 8.70 -4.55 13.17
CA ARG A 15 8.80 -5.11 11.82
C ARG A 15 7.75 -4.52 10.89
N VAL A 16 8.12 -4.30 9.64
CA VAL A 16 7.16 -3.99 8.57
C VAL A 16 6.53 -5.29 8.07
N VAL A 17 5.21 -5.36 8.07
CA VAL A 17 4.46 -6.55 7.63
C VAL A 17 3.80 -6.38 6.27
N ARG A 18 3.52 -5.13 5.88
CA ARG A 18 2.95 -4.80 4.57
C ARG A 18 3.36 -3.39 4.17
N ILE A 19 3.70 -3.23 2.91
CA ILE A 19 3.89 -1.92 2.27
C ILE A 19 3.02 -1.89 1.02
N THR A 20 2.32 -0.79 0.83
CA THR A 20 1.52 -0.55 -0.35
C THR A 20 1.68 0.88 -0.83
N PHE A 21 1.53 1.06 -2.15
CA PHE A 21 1.69 2.34 -2.81
C PHE A 21 0.37 2.70 -3.48
N GLY A 22 -0.11 3.91 -3.23
CA GLY A 22 -1.20 4.55 -3.96
C GLY A 22 -0.63 5.37 -5.10
N PHE A 23 -1.07 5.07 -6.31
CA PHE A 23 -0.70 5.78 -7.54
C PHE A 23 -1.73 6.86 -7.83
N LEU A 24 -1.25 8.07 -8.11
CA LEU A 24 -2.09 9.21 -8.46
C LEU A 24 -1.90 9.45 -9.96
N THR A 25 -3.00 9.41 -10.70
CA THR A 25 -3.01 9.76 -12.12
C THR A 25 -3.58 11.16 -12.29
N PHE A 26 -3.05 11.85 -13.29
CA PHE A 26 -3.48 13.18 -13.67
C PHE A 26 -3.80 13.17 -15.16
N ASP A 27 -4.82 13.91 -15.57
CA ASP A 27 -5.18 14.07 -16.98
C ASP A 27 -4.19 14.97 -17.72
N GLY A 28 -4.44 15.19 -19.02
CA GLY A 28 -3.58 16.02 -19.87
C GLY A 28 -3.51 17.49 -19.45
N ASP A 29 -4.48 17.96 -18.67
CA ASP A 29 -4.53 19.31 -18.13
C ASP A 29 -3.97 19.38 -16.69
N GLY A 30 -3.53 18.24 -16.14
CA GLY A 30 -2.93 18.13 -14.82
C GLY A 30 -3.95 18.02 -13.69
N TYR A 31 -5.24 17.80 -13.97
CA TYR A 31 -6.24 17.53 -12.93
C TYR A 31 -6.12 16.10 -12.45
N PHE A 32 -6.32 15.93 -11.15
CA PHE A 32 -6.33 14.62 -10.53
C PHE A 32 -7.51 13.77 -11.05
N ASP A 33 -7.20 12.60 -11.58
CA ASP A 33 -8.19 11.64 -12.03
C ASP A 33 -8.66 10.78 -10.84
N ALA A 34 -9.72 11.24 -10.19
CA ALA A 34 -10.33 10.56 -9.06
C ALA A 34 -10.91 9.18 -9.43
N SER A 35 -11.32 8.96 -10.68
CA SER A 35 -11.90 7.68 -11.11
C SER A 35 -10.84 6.60 -11.23
N ALA A 36 -9.70 6.93 -11.86
CA ALA A 36 -8.55 6.04 -11.93
C ALA A 36 -7.97 5.75 -10.55
N PHE A 37 -7.95 6.74 -9.65
CA PHE A 37 -7.56 6.50 -8.25
C PHE A 37 -8.54 5.57 -7.53
N ASP A 38 -9.85 5.78 -7.64
CA ASP A 38 -10.85 4.91 -7.02
C ASP A 38 -10.75 3.46 -7.51
N HIS A 39 -10.60 3.28 -8.83
CA HIS A 39 -10.36 1.95 -9.42
C HIS A 39 -9.11 1.31 -8.80
N HIS A 40 -7.99 2.06 -8.72
CA HIS A 40 -6.78 1.56 -8.10
C HIS A 40 -6.99 1.13 -6.63
N GLN A 41 -7.74 1.92 -5.86
CA GLN A 41 -8.03 1.61 -4.46
C GLN A 41 -8.93 0.38 -4.32
N ARG A 42 -9.93 0.20 -5.19
CA ARG A 42 -10.78 -1.01 -5.22
C ARG A 42 -9.99 -2.26 -5.59
N ALA A 43 -9.16 -2.19 -6.63
CA ALA A 43 -8.29 -3.30 -7.03
C ALA A 43 -7.35 -3.73 -5.89
N ARG A 44 -6.83 -2.77 -5.11
CA ARG A 44 -6.02 -3.06 -3.90
C ARG A 44 -6.82 -3.72 -2.79
N ALA A 45 -8.05 -3.27 -2.55
CA ALA A 45 -8.92 -3.86 -1.54
C ALA A 45 -9.25 -5.33 -1.89
N GLU A 46 -9.62 -5.60 -3.14
CA GLU A 46 -9.88 -6.96 -3.63
C GLU A 46 -8.66 -7.89 -3.46
N LEU A 47 -7.47 -7.42 -3.83
CA LEU A 47 -6.24 -8.20 -3.67
C LEU A 47 -5.92 -8.45 -2.18
N GLY A 48 -6.20 -7.47 -1.32
CA GLY A 48 -6.05 -7.60 0.13
C GLY A 48 -6.98 -8.67 0.73
N LEU A 49 -8.24 -8.73 0.27
CA LEU A 49 -9.22 -9.73 0.69
C LEU A 49 -8.85 -11.14 0.24
N ALA A 50 -8.27 -11.26 -0.96
CA ALA A 50 -7.82 -12.54 -1.51
C ALA A 50 -6.48 -13.05 -0.93
N SER A 51 -5.83 -12.27 -0.05
CA SER A 51 -4.59 -12.68 0.58
C SER A 51 -4.83 -13.87 1.53
N PRO A 52 -3.99 -14.92 1.50
CA PRO A 52 -4.15 -16.13 2.33
C PRO A 52 -3.96 -15.89 3.85
N LEU A 53 -3.77 -14.64 4.28
CA LEU A 53 -3.86 -14.24 5.69
C LEU A 53 -5.31 -14.30 6.23
N THR A 54 -6.30 -14.44 5.35
CA THR A 54 -7.70 -14.65 5.69
C THR A 54 -7.96 -16.17 5.81
N GLU A 55 -7.87 -16.70 7.05
CA GLU A 55 -8.28 -18.04 7.52
C GLU A 55 -8.00 -19.28 6.63
N PRO A 56 -7.27 -20.31 7.12
CA PRO A 56 -7.10 -21.57 6.42
C PRO A 56 -8.42 -22.37 6.42
N GLY A 57 -9.25 -22.16 5.40
CA GLY A 57 -10.55 -22.82 5.25
C GLY A 57 -11.55 -22.07 4.38
N GLY A 58 -11.31 -20.79 4.07
CA GLY A 58 -12.10 -20.02 3.11
C GLY A 58 -11.76 -20.42 1.68
N GLY A 59 -12.79 -20.71 0.86
CA GLY A 59 -12.59 -20.99 -0.57
C GLY A 59 -11.81 -19.86 -1.25
N ALA A 60 -10.96 -20.22 -2.22
CA ALA A 60 -10.11 -19.26 -2.92
C ALA A 60 -10.96 -18.11 -3.51
N THR A 61 -10.71 -16.88 -3.06
CA THR A 61 -11.34 -15.70 -3.65
C THR A 61 -10.82 -15.53 -5.08
N VAL A 62 -11.72 -15.65 -6.05
CA VAL A 62 -11.40 -15.38 -7.46
C VAL A 62 -11.27 -13.86 -7.61
N VAL A 63 -10.10 -13.41 -8.07
CA VAL A 63 -9.81 -11.98 -8.33
C VAL A 63 -9.56 -11.81 -9.82
N ASP A 64 -10.06 -10.71 -10.39
CA ASP A 64 -9.73 -10.33 -11.77
C ASP A 64 -8.20 -10.18 -11.90
N ALA A 65 -7.62 -10.87 -12.88
CA ALA A 65 -6.18 -10.79 -13.15
C ALA A 65 -5.73 -9.36 -13.48
N ALA A 66 -6.58 -8.56 -14.13
CA ALA A 66 -6.30 -7.15 -14.43
C ALA A 66 -6.15 -6.33 -13.13
N ASN A 67 -6.94 -6.63 -12.10
CA ASN A 67 -6.87 -5.94 -10.82
C ASN A 67 -5.53 -6.17 -10.09
N ARG A 68 -4.84 -7.29 -10.34
CA ARG A 68 -3.47 -7.49 -9.82
C ARG A 68 -2.48 -6.50 -10.42
N PHE A 69 -2.59 -6.23 -11.72
CA PHE A 69 -1.72 -5.28 -12.41
C PHE A 69 -2.03 -3.84 -11.99
N VAL A 70 -3.32 -3.49 -11.91
CA VAL A 70 -3.78 -2.19 -11.41
C VAL A 70 -3.27 -1.98 -9.98
N ALA A 71 -3.48 -2.94 -9.07
CA ALA A 71 -3.07 -2.83 -7.67
C ALA A 71 -1.55 -2.72 -7.46
N GLN A 72 -0.75 -3.28 -8.37
CA GLN A 72 0.71 -3.15 -8.36
C GLN A 72 1.19 -1.79 -8.89
N GLY A 73 0.34 -1.03 -9.60
CA GLY A 73 0.72 0.20 -10.29
C GLY A 73 1.69 -0.04 -11.44
N GLY A 74 1.57 -1.18 -12.11
CA GLY A 74 2.42 -1.58 -13.23
C GLY A 74 3.80 -2.07 -12.83
N LEU A 75 4.83 -1.68 -13.60
CA LEU A 75 6.22 -2.14 -13.43
C LEU A 75 7.03 -1.29 -12.43
N TRP A 76 6.42 -0.25 -11.85
CA TRP A 76 7.13 0.64 -10.96
C TRP A 76 7.44 -0.05 -9.63
N ALA A 77 8.65 0.13 -9.14
CA ALA A 77 9.06 -0.27 -7.80
C ALA A 77 9.96 0.82 -7.19
N PRO A 78 9.93 1.01 -5.85
CA PRO A 78 10.83 1.95 -5.22
C PRO A 78 12.29 1.50 -5.40
N SER A 79 13.20 2.47 -5.52
CA SER A 79 14.63 2.15 -5.43
C SER A 79 14.96 1.56 -4.05
N ARG A 80 16.03 0.77 -3.95
CA ARG A 80 16.47 0.20 -2.66
C ARG A 80 16.71 1.28 -1.60
N THR A 81 17.24 2.43 -2.00
CA THR A 81 17.47 3.56 -1.09
C THR A 81 16.15 4.14 -0.58
N LEU A 82 15.15 4.31 -1.46
CA LEU A 82 13.82 4.78 -1.06
C LEU A 82 13.14 3.77 -0.14
N GLN A 83 13.19 2.48 -0.48
CA GLN A 83 12.64 1.40 0.34
C GLN A 83 13.20 1.43 1.76
N ARG A 84 14.52 1.50 1.92
CA ARG A 84 15.17 1.59 3.24
C ARG A 84 14.73 2.80 4.04
N ARG A 85 14.49 3.95 3.39
CA ARG A 85 14.01 5.16 4.07
C ARG A 85 12.56 5.01 4.52
N ILE A 86 11.72 4.36 3.71
CA ILE A 86 10.34 4.04 4.08
C ILE A 86 10.32 3.13 5.30
N ASP A 87 11.13 2.06 5.29
CA ASP A 87 11.22 1.11 6.40
C ASP A 87 11.71 1.80 7.69
N ALA A 88 12.77 2.62 7.59
CA ALA A 88 13.31 3.36 8.72
C ALA A 88 12.31 4.38 9.29
N ALA A 89 11.53 5.06 8.44
CA ALA A 89 10.45 5.94 8.89
C ALA A 89 9.35 5.15 9.60
N ALA A 90 8.90 4.03 9.03
CA ALA A 90 7.84 3.20 9.60
C ALA A 90 8.23 2.57 10.95
N LEU A 91 9.53 2.25 11.12
CA LEU A 91 10.08 1.70 12.38
C LEU A 91 10.49 2.79 13.38
N GLY A 92 10.15 4.06 13.14
CA GLY A 92 10.47 5.16 14.07
C GLY A 92 11.96 5.49 14.19
N GLN A 93 12.79 5.04 13.24
CA GLN A 93 14.24 5.25 13.22
C GLN A 93 14.61 6.61 12.60
N LEU A 94 13.67 7.24 11.88
CA LEU A 94 13.80 8.59 11.36
C LEU A 94 12.90 9.55 12.13
N LYS A 95 13.40 10.75 12.41
CA LYS A 95 12.55 11.85 12.88
C LYS A 95 11.67 12.33 11.73
N CYS A 96 10.38 12.03 11.78
CA CYS A 96 9.38 12.50 10.83
C CYS A 96 8.38 13.42 11.54
N THR A 97 7.96 14.49 10.86
CA THR A 97 6.85 15.33 11.35
C THR A 97 5.58 14.49 11.39
N GLN A 98 5.00 14.31 12.58
CA GLN A 98 3.71 13.67 12.71
C GLN A 98 2.62 14.67 12.36
N LEU A 99 1.77 14.30 11.42
CA LEU A 99 0.54 15.03 11.11
C LEU A 99 -0.56 14.44 11.98
N SER A 100 -1.01 15.17 13.00
CA SER A 100 -2.21 14.81 13.74
C SER A 100 -3.44 15.20 12.92
N LEU A 101 -4.29 14.23 12.58
CA LEU A 101 -5.64 14.52 12.11
C LEU A 101 -6.45 14.89 13.34
N SER A 102 -6.72 16.18 13.51
CA SER A 102 -7.65 16.75 14.50
C SER A 102 -9.10 16.54 14.09
#